data_AF-A0A7R5L723-F1
#
_entry.id   AF-A0A7R5L723-F1
#
_cell.length_a   1.000
_cell.length_b   1.000
_cell.length_c   1.000
_cell.angle_alpha   90.00
_cell.angle_beta   90.00
_cell.angle_gamma   90.00
#
_symmetry.space_group_name_H-M   'P 1'
#
loop_
_entity.id
_entity.type
_entity.pdbx_description
1 polymer ?
#
loop_
_entity_poly.entity_id
_entity_poly.type
_entity_poly.pdbx_seq_one_letter_code
_entity_poly.pdbx_strand_id
1 'polypeptide(L)'
;YKHFFRDLLENTCPDSAEHLKIAKAVKSISEISQWVQGITEKRENSLQLLRVQKLLKGQKTQVFTPGRWYIREGWLLVVPSKGEELKRRMFFLFSDILIAAKPCHPLHPLNSHKLACQAVYPLHQCTVDKVFGHTRSQGGLLSLSFPHKALLLMSSDQQDINDWYRSLTAAVRQLKA
;
A
#
# COMPACT_ATOMS: atom_id res chain seq x y z
N TYR A 1 -3.87 -9.66 28.46
CA TYR A 1 -3.41 -11.03 28.77
C TYR A 1 -1.91 -11.26 28.55
N LYS A 2 -1.34 -11.02 27.35
CA LYS A 2 0.11 -11.18 27.11
C LYS A 2 1.02 -10.38 28.07
N HIS A 3 0.63 -9.15 28.40
CA HIS A 3 1.36 -8.28 29.34
C HIS A 3 1.36 -8.88 30.75
N PHE A 4 0.17 -9.22 31.28
CA PHE A 4 0.02 -9.87 32.59
C PHE A 4 0.88 -11.13 32.78
N PHE A 5 0.90 -12.05 31.81
CA PHE A 5 1.70 -13.27 31.94
C PHE A 5 3.20 -13.06 31.78
N ARG A 6 3.63 -12.01 31.05
CA ARG A 6 5.04 -11.61 30.98
C ARG A 6 5.49 -11.02 32.31
N ASP A 7 4.67 -10.14 32.90
CA ASP A 7 4.95 -9.54 34.20
C ASP A 7 5.02 -10.61 35.30
N LEU A 8 4.18 -11.65 35.22
CA LEU A 8 4.22 -12.80 36.12
C LEU A 8 5.49 -13.65 35.93
N LEU A 9 5.95 -13.83 34.68
CA LEU A 9 7.20 -14.52 34.37
C LEU A 9 8.41 -13.82 34.98
N GLU A 10 8.46 -12.50 34.85
CA GLU A 10 9.55 -11.65 35.34
C GLU A 10 9.66 -11.64 36.88
N ASN A 11 8.59 -12.04 37.58
CA ASN A 11 8.52 -12.10 39.04
C ASN A 11 8.53 -13.53 39.62
N THR A 12 8.67 -14.58 38.80
CA THR A 12 8.69 -15.97 39.28
C THR A 12 10.12 -16.52 39.26
N CYS A 13 10.53 -17.25 40.31
CA CYS A 13 11.87 -17.79 40.43
C CYS A 13 12.22 -18.70 39.22
N PRO A 14 13.36 -18.48 38.51
CA PRO A 14 13.64 -19.11 37.21
C PRO A 14 13.69 -20.66 37.23
N ASP A 15 13.99 -21.23 38.39
CA ASP A 15 14.24 -22.66 38.60
C ASP A 15 12.99 -23.43 39.10
N SER A 16 11.83 -22.76 39.13
CA SER A 16 10.58 -23.37 39.59
C SER A 16 9.82 -24.07 38.46
N ALA A 17 9.16 -25.18 38.77
CA ALA A 17 8.24 -25.85 37.84
C ALA A 17 7.08 -24.94 37.40
N GLU A 18 6.75 -23.91 38.19
CA GLU A 18 5.76 -22.89 37.85
C GLU A 18 6.28 -21.93 36.78
N HIS A 19 7.51 -21.45 36.88
CA HIS A 19 8.14 -20.61 35.85
C HIS A 19 8.12 -21.31 34.48
N LEU A 20 8.40 -22.61 34.42
CA LEU A 20 8.35 -23.38 33.17
C LEU A 20 6.92 -23.50 32.59
N LYS A 21 5.89 -23.66 33.45
CA LYS A 21 4.48 -23.71 33.04
C LYS A 21 4.00 -22.34 32.53
N ILE A 22 4.37 -21.27 33.21
CA ILE A 22 4.04 -19.89 32.82
C ILE A 22 4.75 -19.55 31.50
N ALA A 23 6.01 -19.96 31.31
CA ALA A 23 6.76 -19.74 30.07
C ALA A 23 6.10 -20.43 28.86
N LYS A 24 5.63 -21.67 29.05
CA LYS A 24 4.86 -22.39 28.02
C LYS A 24 3.54 -21.66 27.72
N ALA A 25 2.80 -21.22 28.74
CA ALA A 25 1.57 -20.47 28.54
C ALA A 25 1.80 -19.14 27.79
N VAL A 26 2.84 -18.38 28.12
CA VAL A 26 3.22 -17.14 27.43
C VAL A 26 3.57 -17.39 25.97
N LYS A 27 4.32 -18.47 25.68
CA LYS A 27 4.67 -18.85 24.32
C LYS A 27 3.40 -19.17 23.51
N SER A 28 2.53 -20.03 24.02
CA SER A 28 1.27 -20.38 23.34
C SER A 28 0.37 -19.17 23.11
N ILE A 29 0.23 -18.28 24.11
CA ILE A 29 -0.55 -17.04 23.97
C ILE A 29 0.08 -16.11 22.92
N SER A 30 1.40 -16.05 22.84
CA SER A 30 2.11 -15.23 21.86
C SER A 30 1.92 -15.76 20.43
N GLU A 31 1.98 -17.07 20.24
CA GLU A 31 1.73 -17.73 18.95
C GLU A 31 0.29 -17.49 18.49
N ILE A 32 -0.69 -17.69 19.38
CA ILE A 32 -2.11 -17.39 19.09
C ILE A 32 -2.29 -15.91 18.76
N SER A 33 -1.66 -15.01 19.53
CA SER A 33 -1.74 -13.57 19.27
C SER A 33 -1.17 -13.20 17.90
N GLN A 34 -0.05 -13.79 17.48
CA GLN A 34 0.53 -13.57 16.16
C GLN A 34 -0.38 -14.11 15.06
N TRP A 35 -0.98 -15.29 15.26
CA TRP A 35 -1.93 -15.87 14.32
C TRP A 35 -3.20 -15.00 14.17
N VAL A 36 -3.79 -14.56 15.28
CA VAL A 36 -4.96 -13.65 15.28
C VAL A 36 -4.62 -12.32 14.61
N GLN A 37 -3.42 -11.79 14.88
CA GLN A 37 -2.95 -10.57 14.21
C GLN A 37 -2.89 -10.77 12.69
N GLY A 38 -2.30 -11.86 12.22
CA GLY A 38 -2.24 -12.18 10.79
C GLY A 38 -3.62 -12.36 10.15
N ILE A 39 -4.60 -12.91 10.86
CA ILE A 39 -5.99 -12.99 10.38
C ILE A 39 -6.61 -11.59 10.28
N THR A 40 -6.40 -10.76 11.30
CA THR A 40 -6.92 -9.39 11.33
C THR A 40 -6.36 -8.57 10.17
N GLU A 41 -5.06 -8.66 9.92
CA GLU A 41 -4.39 -7.99 8.80
C GLU A 41 -4.94 -8.45 7.44
N LYS A 42 -5.12 -9.76 7.23
CA LYS A 42 -5.70 -10.30 5.99
C LYS A 42 -7.14 -9.84 5.79
N ARG A 43 -7.92 -9.79 6.87
CA ARG A 43 -9.31 -9.30 6.83
C ARG A 43 -9.35 -7.82 6.47
N GLU A 44 -8.55 -6.99 7.12
CA GLU A 44 -8.47 -5.56 6.83
C GLU A 44 -8.04 -5.31 5.38
N ASN A 45 -7.01 -6.03 4.91
CA ASN A 45 -6.59 -5.97 3.51
C ASN A 45 -7.75 -6.33 2.56
N SER A 46 -8.48 -7.40 2.83
CA SER A 46 -9.63 -7.82 2.00
C SER A 46 -10.71 -6.75 1.93
N LEU A 47 -10.97 -6.03 3.03
CA LEU A 47 -11.91 -4.91 3.06
C LEU A 47 -11.40 -3.73 2.22
N GLN A 48 -10.11 -3.43 2.27
CA GLN A 48 -9.50 -2.40 1.41
C GLN A 48 -9.58 -2.75 -0.08
N LEU A 49 -9.27 -3.99 -0.47
CA LEU A 49 -9.41 -4.44 -1.86
C LEU A 49 -10.86 -4.30 -2.35
N LEU A 50 -11.83 -4.71 -1.52
CA LEU A 50 -13.26 -4.59 -1.84
C LEU A 50 -13.71 -3.13 -1.96
N ARG A 51 -13.23 -2.25 -1.07
CA ARG A 51 -13.50 -0.81 -1.12
C ARG A 51 -13.03 -0.21 -2.45
N VAL A 52 -11.78 -0.47 -2.83
CA VAL A 52 -11.23 0.04 -4.10
C VAL A 52 -11.97 -0.56 -5.30
N GLN A 53 -12.29 -1.86 -5.29
CA GLN A 53 -13.08 -2.51 -6.35
C GLN A 53 -14.44 -1.82 -6.56
N LYS A 54 -15.13 -1.41 -5.48
CA LYS A 54 -16.42 -0.70 -5.56
C LYS A 54 -16.29 0.73 -6.06
N LEU A 55 -15.18 1.40 -5.74
CA LEU A 55 -14.88 2.77 -6.19
C LEU A 55 -14.58 2.84 -7.69
N LEU A 56 -13.99 1.79 -8.26
CA LEU A 56 -13.72 1.72 -9.70
C LEU A 56 -15.02 1.49 -10.50
N LYS A 57 -15.16 2.21 -11.61
CA LYS A 57 -16.27 2.05 -12.55
C LYS A 57 -16.12 0.74 -13.31
N GLY A 58 -17.13 -0.12 -13.21
CA GLY A 58 -17.18 -1.43 -13.86
C GLY A 58 -16.34 -2.48 -13.14
N GLN A 59 -16.27 -3.69 -13.72
CA GLN A 59 -15.53 -4.84 -13.16
C GLN A 59 -14.34 -5.27 -14.02
N LYS A 60 -13.94 -4.47 -15.03
CA LYS A 60 -12.84 -4.83 -15.93
C LYS A 60 -11.49 -4.91 -15.21
N THR A 61 -11.30 -4.06 -14.21
CA THR A 61 -10.08 -4.05 -13.39
C THR A 61 -10.30 -4.93 -12.17
N GLN A 62 -9.65 -6.08 -12.16
CA GLN A 62 -9.72 -7.04 -11.06
C GLN A 62 -8.76 -6.60 -9.94
N VAL A 63 -9.30 -5.97 -8.90
CA VAL A 63 -8.56 -5.59 -7.69
C VAL A 63 -8.47 -6.77 -6.74
N PHE A 64 -9.54 -7.54 -6.62
CA PHE A 64 -9.62 -8.69 -5.72
C PHE A 64 -8.88 -9.90 -6.32
N THR A 65 -7.59 -10.03 -6.00
CA THR A 65 -6.73 -11.11 -6.51
C THR A 65 -5.98 -11.75 -5.34
N PRO A 66 -5.86 -13.09 -5.28
CA PRO A 66 -5.08 -13.77 -4.25
C PRO A 66 -3.64 -13.23 -4.17
N GLY A 67 -3.14 -13.01 -2.96
CA GLY A 67 -1.78 -12.50 -2.74
C GLY A 67 -1.61 -10.98 -2.91
N ARG A 68 -2.64 -10.26 -3.38
CA ARG A 68 -2.58 -8.80 -3.49
C ARG A 68 -2.81 -8.11 -2.14
N TRP A 69 -1.94 -7.17 -1.82
CA TRP A 69 -2.05 -6.33 -0.63
C TRP A 69 -2.24 -4.86 -1.00
N TYR A 70 -3.22 -4.20 -0.40
CA TYR A 70 -3.37 -2.75 -0.45
C TYR A 70 -2.24 -2.08 0.35
N ILE A 71 -1.60 -1.08 -0.24
CA ILE A 71 -0.49 -0.36 0.39
C ILE A 71 -0.89 1.09 0.67
N ARG A 72 -1.35 1.82 -0.36
CA ARG A 72 -1.75 3.22 -0.22
C ARG A 72 -2.57 3.72 -1.41
N GLU A 73 -3.19 4.87 -1.25
CA GLU A 73 -3.82 5.62 -2.33
C GLU A 73 -3.58 7.12 -2.18
N GLY A 74 -3.83 7.87 -3.25
CA GLY A 74 -3.67 9.33 -3.21
C GLY A 74 -3.69 9.97 -4.58
N TRP A 75 -3.91 11.29 -4.59
CA TRP A 75 -3.92 12.10 -5.80
C TRP A 75 -2.52 12.57 -6.14
N LEU A 76 -2.06 12.29 -7.35
CA LEU A 76 -0.81 12.80 -7.89
C LEU A 76 -1.03 13.46 -9.25
N LEU A 77 -0.10 14.35 -9.62
CA LEU A 77 -0.04 14.93 -10.96
C LEU A 77 0.82 14.04 -11.85
N VAL A 78 0.30 13.72 -13.04
CA VAL A 78 1.07 13.05 -14.09
C VAL A 78 1.63 14.10 -15.03
N VAL A 79 2.95 14.09 -15.22
CA VAL A 79 3.64 14.96 -16.17
C VAL A 79 3.63 14.31 -17.56
N PRO A 80 3.01 14.93 -18.58
CA PRO A 80 2.94 14.38 -19.93
C PRO A 80 4.23 14.62 -20.73
N SER A 81 4.36 13.95 -21.87
CA SER A 81 5.61 13.85 -22.65
C SER A 81 5.97 15.08 -23.53
N LYS A 82 5.18 16.17 -23.52
CA LYS A 82 5.46 17.56 -23.97
C LYS A 82 4.15 18.25 -24.36
N GLY A 83 4.01 19.54 -24.06
CA GLY A 83 2.93 20.40 -24.60
C GLY A 83 1.52 20.17 -24.07
N GLU A 84 1.29 19.15 -23.23
CA GLU A 84 0.00 18.90 -22.59
C GLU A 84 0.00 19.37 -21.12
N GLU A 85 -1.20 19.65 -20.60
CA GLU A 85 -1.38 20.02 -19.19
C GLU A 85 -1.12 18.85 -18.23
N LEU A 86 -0.73 19.19 -17.00
CA LEU A 86 -0.59 18.25 -15.89
C LEU A 86 -1.93 17.56 -15.60
N LYS A 87 -1.90 16.23 -15.56
CA LYS A 87 -3.11 15.43 -15.36
C LYS A 87 -3.20 14.94 -13.93
N ARG A 88 -4.13 15.50 -13.13
CA ARG A 88 -4.44 14.98 -11.80
C ARG A 88 -5.10 13.59 -11.91
N ARG A 89 -4.56 12.60 -11.20
CA ARG A 89 -5.02 11.20 -11.21
C ARG A 89 -5.01 10.63 -9.80
N MET A 90 -5.99 9.78 -9.50
CA MET A 90 -6.00 8.96 -8.29
C MET A 90 -5.14 7.74 -8.57
N PHE A 91 -4.25 7.42 -7.64
CA PHE A 91 -3.43 6.22 -7.70
C PHE A 91 -3.80 5.28 -6.56
N PHE A 92 -3.87 3.99 -6.85
CA PHE A 92 -3.99 2.92 -5.87
C PHE A 92 -2.79 2.00 -6.01
N LEU A 93 -1.94 1.96 -4.98
CA LEU A 93 -0.77 1.11 -4.93
C LEU A 93 -1.09 -0.18 -4.19
N PHE A 94 -0.81 -1.29 -4.85
CA PHE A 94 -0.85 -2.62 -4.29
C PHE A 94 0.54 -3.26 -4.32
N SER A 95 0.68 -4.43 -3.69
CA SER A 95 1.93 -5.18 -3.64
C SER A 95 2.50 -5.55 -5.01
N ASP A 96 1.65 -5.76 -6.02
CA ASP A 96 2.02 -6.25 -7.35
C ASP A 96 1.74 -5.26 -8.49
N ILE A 97 0.79 -4.34 -8.30
CA ILE A 97 0.33 -3.39 -9.33
C ILE A 97 0.13 -1.98 -8.79
N LEU A 98 0.24 -0.99 -9.68
CA LEU A 98 -0.20 0.39 -9.46
C LEU A 98 -1.34 0.70 -10.43
N ILE A 99 -2.50 1.11 -9.92
CA ILE A 99 -3.66 1.51 -10.74
C ILE A 99 -3.71 3.03 -10.80
N ALA A 100 -3.82 3.58 -12.02
CA ALA A 100 -4.13 4.99 -12.24
C ALA A 100 -5.58 5.15 -12.68
N ALA A 101 -6.31 6.05 -12.02
CA ALA A 101 -7.71 6.32 -12.30
C ALA A 101 -8.01 7.82 -12.36
N LYS A 102 -9.15 8.16 -12.96
CA LYS A 102 -9.68 9.54 -13.01
C LYS A 102 -11.14 9.57 -12.57
N PRO A 103 -11.65 10.68 -12.02
CA PRO A 103 -13.08 10.85 -11.78
C PRO A 103 -13.89 10.56 -13.05
N CYS A 104 -15.01 9.87 -12.88
CA CYS A 104 -16.03 9.85 -13.93
C CYS A 104 -16.60 11.25 -14.12
N HIS A 105 -17.24 11.48 -15.27
CA HIS A 105 -17.90 12.76 -15.53
C HIS A 105 -18.97 13.02 -14.44
N PRO A 106 -19.08 14.24 -13.88
CA PRO A 106 -20.04 14.55 -12.81
C PRO A 106 -21.49 14.26 -13.21
N LEU A 107 -21.83 14.47 -14.50
CA LEU A 107 -23.16 14.18 -15.05
C LEU A 107 -23.38 12.71 -15.43
N HIS A 108 -22.47 11.79 -15.08
CA HIS A 108 -22.66 10.39 -15.38
C HIS A 108 -23.80 9.81 -14.51
N PRO A 109 -24.87 9.24 -15.09
CA PRO A 109 -26.12 8.94 -14.38
C PRO A 109 -25.95 8.02 -13.16
N LEU A 110 -25.09 7.00 -13.27
CA LEU A 110 -24.91 5.99 -12.20
C LEU A 110 -23.52 5.97 -11.54
N ASN A 111 -22.54 6.70 -12.09
CA ASN A 111 -21.13 6.54 -11.72
C ASN A 111 -20.42 7.87 -11.46
N SER A 112 -21.15 8.96 -11.25
CA SER A 112 -20.57 10.29 -10.98
C SER A 112 -19.59 10.31 -9.79
N HIS A 113 -19.83 9.46 -8.77
CA HIS A 113 -18.95 9.29 -7.60
C HIS A 113 -17.81 8.27 -7.80
N LYS A 114 -17.74 7.61 -8.96
CA LYS A 114 -16.77 6.53 -9.22
C LYS A 114 -15.56 7.02 -9.98
N LEU A 115 -14.51 6.19 -9.97
CA LEU A 115 -13.27 6.41 -10.69
C LEU A 115 -13.19 5.49 -11.91
N ALA A 116 -12.93 6.04 -13.09
CA ALA A 116 -12.62 5.26 -14.27
C ALA A 116 -11.13 4.87 -14.26
N CYS A 117 -10.85 3.55 -14.23
CA CYS A 117 -9.49 3.06 -14.42
C CYS A 117 -8.96 3.51 -15.79
N GLN A 118 -7.73 4.04 -15.81
CA GLN A 118 -7.05 4.50 -17.01
C GLN A 118 -5.89 3.58 -17.39
N ALA A 119 -5.15 3.08 -16.39
CA ALA A 119 -4.05 2.17 -16.61
C ALA A 119 -3.81 1.32 -15.37
N VAL A 120 -3.28 0.11 -15.60
CA VAL A 120 -2.75 -0.79 -14.57
C VAL A 120 -1.28 -1.03 -14.91
N TYR A 121 -0.40 -0.75 -13.97
CA TYR A 121 1.03 -0.84 -14.13
C TYR A 121 1.59 -2.01 -13.31
N PRO A 122 2.13 -3.06 -13.94
CA PRO A 122 2.76 -4.18 -13.23
C PRO A 122 4.08 -3.73 -12.58
N LEU A 123 4.21 -3.91 -11.26
CA LEU A 123 5.37 -3.43 -10.52
C LEU A 123 6.61 -4.31 -10.68
N HIS A 124 6.45 -5.57 -11.06
CA HIS A 124 7.58 -6.49 -11.28
C HIS A 124 8.52 -6.03 -12.42
N GLN A 125 8.02 -5.22 -13.35
CA GLN A 125 8.80 -4.63 -14.46
C GLN A 125 9.17 -3.17 -14.20
N CYS A 126 8.91 -2.64 -13.00
CA CYS A 126 9.08 -1.24 -12.67
C CYS A 126 10.47 -0.96 -12.08
N THR A 127 11.03 0.20 -12.41
CA THR A 127 12.06 0.87 -11.61
C THR A 127 11.54 2.21 -11.13
N VAL A 128 11.88 2.57 -9.90
CA VAL A 128 11.40 3.77 -9.22
C VAL A 128 12.60 4.66 -8.94
N ASP A 129 12.62 5.83 -9.56
CA ASP A 129 13.70 6.80 -9.38
C ASP A 129 13.13 8.12 -8.89
N LYS A 130 13.86 8.76 -7.97
CA LYS A 130 13.54 10.11 -7.53
C LYS A 130 14.31 11.10 -8.41
N VAL A 131 13.58 11.85 -9.23
CA VAL A 131 14.17 12.79 -10.19
C VAL A 131 14.42 14.15 -9.53
N PHE A 132 13.49 14.59 -8.67
CA PHE A 132 13.58 15.86 -7.95
C PHE A 132 12.99 15.76 -6.55
N GLY A 133 13.32 16.70 -5.67
CA GLY A 133 12.85 16.74 -4.27
C GLY A 133 13.83 16.09 -3.29
N HIS A 134 15.12 16.05 -3.60
CA HIS A 134 16.17 15.56 -2.67
C HIS A 134 16.43 16.52 -1.49
N THR A 135 15.94 17.75 -1.58
CA THR A 135 16.10 18.84 -0.60
C THR A 135 14.74 19.26 -0.01
N ARG A 136 14.71 20.21 0.95
CA ARG A 136 13.46 20.75 1.55
C ARG A 136 12.71 21.69 0.58
N SER A 137 12.49 21.25 -0.65
CA SER A 137 11.74 21.99 -1.67
C SER A 137 10.22 21.84 -1.49
N GLN A 138 9.44 22.67 -2.19
CA GLN A 138 7.98 22.50 -2.30
C GLN A 138 7.67 21.36 -3.27
N GLY A 139 7.63 20.12 -2.75
CA GLY A 139 7.26 18.94 -3.51
C GLY A 139 8.41 18.26 -4.25
N GLY A 140 8.07 17.28 -5.08
CA GLY A 140 9.04 16.45 -5.78
C GLY A 140 8.48 15.70 -6.98
N LEU A 141 9.37 14.99 -7.66
CA LEU A 141 9.11 14.29 -8.91
C LEU A 141 9.70 12.88 -8.86
N LEU A 142 8.87 11.89 -9.17
CA LEU A 142 9.25 10.48 -9.30
C LEU A 142 9.14 10.04 -10.75
N SER A 143 10.08 9.23 -11.20
CA SER A 143 10.01 8.52 -12.47
C SER A 143 9.77 7.04 -12.22
N LEU A 144 8.70 6.51 -12.79
CA LEU A 144 8.42 5.08 -12.86
C LEU A 144 8.70 4.59 -14.27
N SER A 145 9.75 3.80 -14.44
CA SER A 145 10.13 3.27 -15.74
C SER A 145 9.66 1.84 -15.89
N PHE A 146 8.99 1.57 -17.01
CA PHE A 146 8.51 0.27 -17.47
C PHE A 146 9.14 -0.02 -18.85
N PRO A 147 9.13 -1.27 -19.34
CA PRO A 147 9.87 -1.67 -20.55
C PRO A 147 9.63 -0.79 -21.80
N HIS A 148 8.42 -0.23 -21.94
CA HIS A 148 8.04 0.58 -23.10
C HIS A 148 7.42 1.92 -22.72
N LYS A 149 7.53 2.35 -21.45
CA LYS A 149 6.87 3.57 -20.97
C LYS A 149 7.54 4.09 -19.70
N ALA A 150 7.69 5.41 -19.60
CA ALA A 150 7.97 6.08 -18.34
C ALA A 150 6.73 6.85 -17.87
N LEU A 151 6.48 6.86 -16.57
CA LEU A 151 5.44 7.63 -15.92
C LEU A 151 6.09 8.59 -14.92
N LEU A 152 5.97 9.89 -15.18
CA LEU A 152 6.46 10.94 -14.31
C LEU A 152 5.34 11.41 -13.37
N LEU A 153 5.56 11.25 -12.06
CA LEU A 153 4.60 11.54 -11.01
C LEU A 153 5.09 12.69 -10.12
N MET A 154 4.23 13.66 -9.87
CA MET A 154 4.56 14.86 -9.11
C MET A 154 3.55 15.06 -7.97
N SER A 155 4.04 15.53 -6.83
CA SER A 155 3.25 16.13 -5.75
C SER A 155 3.89 17.45 -5.34
N SER A 156 3.09 18.45 -5.02
CA SER A 156 3.55 19.71 -4.44
C SER A 156 3.85 19.59 -2.93
N ASP A 157 3.46 18.47 -2.32
CA ASP A 157 3.76 18.14 -0.93
C ASP A 157 4.99 17.23 -0.87
N GLN A 158 6.00 17.69 -0.12
CA GLN A 158 7.28 17.01 0.02
C GLN A 158 7.18 15.73 0.85
N GLN A 159 6.32 15.70 1.86
CA GLN A 159 6.12 14.49 2.67
C GLN A 159 5.36 13.45 1.85
N ASP A 160 4.30 13.86 1.17
CA ASP A 160 3.50 12.96 0.33
C ASP A 160 4.36 12.28 -0.75
N ILE A 161 5.17 13.03 -1.50
CA ILE A 161 6.02 12.43 -2.54
C ILE A 161 7.09 11.50 -1.97
N ASN A 162 7.62 11.79 -0.78
CA ASN A 162 8.58 10.94 -0.10
C ASN A 162 7.96 9.64 0.38
N ASP A 163 6.76 9.72 0.95
CA ASP A 163 6.04 8.53 1.36
C ASP A 163 5.70 7.68 0.13
N TRP A 164 5.29 8.31 -0.98
CA TRP A 164 5.03 7.60 -2.24
C TRP A 164 6.27 6.86 -2.72
N TYR A 165 7.42 7.53 -2.73
CA TYR A 165 8.70 6.93 -3.10
C TYR A 165 9.05 5.72 -2.24
N ARG A 166 8.90 5.84 -0.91
CA ARG A 166 9.15 4.74 0.04
C ARG A 166 8.24 3.55 -0.23
N SER A 167 6.93 3.77 -0.37
CA SER A 167 5.96 2.71 -0.62
C SER A 167 6.18 2.02 -1.97
N LEU A 168 6.43 2.79 -3.04
CA LEU A 168 6.69 2.25 -4.37
C LEU A 168 7.98 1.43 -4.40
N THR A 169 9.06 1.96 -3.83
CA THR A 169 10.35 1.27 -3.77
C THR A 169 10.27 -0.02 -2.95
N ALA A 170 9.57 0.02 -1.81
CA ALA A 170 9.36 -1.17 -0.98
C ALA A 170 8.57 -2.26 -1.73
N ALA A 171 7.47 -1.90 -2.40
CA ALA A 171 6.67 -2.84 -3.18
C ALA A 171 7.47 -3.46 -4.34
N VAL A 172 8.17 -2.63 -5.13
CA VAL A 172 9.00 -3.10 -6.24
C VAL A 172 10.15 -4.00 -5.76
N ARG A 173 10.78 -3.67 -4.63
CA ARG A 173 11.85 -4.48 -4.04
C ARG A 173 11.34 -5.84 -3.57
N GLN A 174 10.17 -5.90 -2.94
CA GLN A 174 9.58 -7.15 -2.46
C GLN A 174 9.26 -8.13 -3.60
N LEU A 175 8.93 -7.64 -4.81
CA LEU A 175 8.67 -8.49 -5.98
C LEU A 175 9.94 -9.03 -6.64
N LYS A 176 11.10 -8.45 -6.34
CA LYS A 176 12.41 -8.85 -6.90
C LYS A 176 13.25 -9.66 -5.91
N ALA A 177 12.78 -9.80 -4.67
CA ALA A 177 13.40 -10.62 -3.62
C ALA A 177 12.93 -12.07 -3.75
#